data_AF-R7XYT1-F1
#
_entry.id   AF-R7XYT1-F1
#
_cell.length_a   1.000
_cell.length_b   1.000
_cell.length_c   1.000
_cell.angle_alpha   90.00
_cell.angle_beta   90.00
_cell.angle_gamma   90.00
#
_symmetry.space_group_name_H-M   'P 1'
#
loop_
_entity.id
_entity.type
_entity.pdbx_description
1 polymer ?
#
loop_
_entity_poly.entity_id
_entity_poly.type
_entity_poly.pdbx_seq_one_letter_code
_entity_poly.pdbx_strand_id
1 'polypeptide(L)'
;MTSPPDRRIYHIATRTDWLEARRTGAYTTSTAGRTLDQEGFIHASRREQVQAVFERYYAKAGEPLVLLVIDPARLESEVRVEEVGDDTYPHVYGPITPAGVVDVLPLDKRGGTEAFLAIYSREIAVRVGLAIVAMLMAYGGAEIGDAVSDAEGAPLVGAVAGLALGLALMAVVLRRRA
;
A
#
# COMPACT_ATOMS: atom_id res chain seq x y z
N MET A 1 7.27 1.13 23.55
CA MET A 1 6.22 0.20 24.01
C MET A 1 5.11 0.20 22.97
N THR A 2 5.12 -0.76 22.06
CA THR A 2 4.04 -0.95 21.09
C THR A 2 2.87 -1.61 21.81
N SER A 3 1.72 -0.93 21.91
CA SER A 3 0.48 -1.55 22.38
C SER A 3 0.22 -2.84 21.60
N PRO A 4 -0.21 -3.92 22.26
CA PRO A 4 -0.44 -5.18 21.56
C PRO A 4 -1.52 -5.00 20.45
N PRO A 5 -1.40 -5.73 19.33
CA PRO A 5 -2.22 -5.53 18.14
C PRO A 5 -3.72 -5.88 18.32
N ASP A 6 -4.06 -6.52 19.43
CA ASP A 6 -5.39 -6.96 19.87
C ASP A 6 -6.33 -5.82 20.31
N ARG A 7 -5.82 -4.60 20.51
CA ARG A 7 -6.63 -3.42 20.86
C ARG A 7 -6.93 -2.45 19.70
N ARG A 8 -6.51 -2.77 18.48
CA ARG A 8 -6.76 -1.90 17.32
C ARG A 8 -8.20 -2.03 16.85
N ILE A 9 -8.77 -0.91 16.42
CA ILE A 9 -10.03 -0.87 15.67
C ILE A 9 -9.76 -0.36 14.27
N TYR A 10 -10.63 -0.71 13.34
CA TYR A 10 -10.44 -0.50 11.92
C TYR A 10 -11.62 0.25 11.33
N HIS A 11 -11.37 1.21 10.44
CA HIS A 11 -12.42 1.93 9.75
C HIS A 11 -12.09 2.03 8.25
N ILE A 12 -13.06 1.75 7.39
CA ILE A 12 -12.91 1.88 5.94
C ILE A 12 -13.32 3.30 5.55
N ALA A 13 -12.35 4.07 5.05
CA ALA A 13 -12.55 5.43 4.58
C ALA A 13 -12.34 5.53 3.07
N THR A 14 -12.98 6.52 2.44
CA THR A 14 -12.51 6.97 1.13
C THR A 14 -11.15 7.64 1.31
N ARG A 15 -10.27 7.47 0.32
CA ARG A 15 -8.95 8.12 0.34
C ARG A 15 -9.09 9.64 0.39
N THR A 16 -10.10 10.18 -0.28
CA THR A 16 -10.40 11.62 -0.34
C THR A 16 -10.76 12.16 1.05
N ASP A 17 -11.71 11.54 1.74
CA ASP A 17 -12.16 11.98 3.07
C ASP A 17 -11.02 11.89 4.08
N TRP A 18 -10.20 10.84 3.99
CA TRP A 18 -9.04 10.71 4.87
C TRP A 18 -8.00 11.81 4.65
N LEU A 19 -7.70 12.16 3.39
CA LEU A 19 -6.76 13.24 3.08
C LEU A 19 -7.28 14.59 3.57
N GLU A 20 -8.58 14.84 3.44
CA GLU A 20 -9.21 16.05 3.96
C GLU A 20 -9.15 16.08 5.49
N ALA A 21 -9.45 14.98 6.17
CA ALA A 21 -9.33 14.89 7.63
C ALA A 21 -7.89 15.12 8.13
N ARG A 22 -6.87 14.69 7.37
CA ARG A 22 -5.48 15.02 7.69
C ARG A 22 -5.17 16.51 7.57
N ARG A 23 -5.90 17.24 6.71
CA ARG A 23 -5.75 18.68 6.50
C ARG A 23 -6.52 19.49 7.54
N THR A 24 -7.72 19.05 7.89
CA THR A 24 -8.62 19.75 8.82
C THR A 24 -8.39 19.35 10.28
N GLY A 25 -7.78 18.19 10.53
CA GLY A 25 -7.52 17.65 11.86
C GLY A 25 -8.65 16.75 12.41
N ALA A 26 -9.72 16.53 11.65
CA ALA A 26 -10.87 15.72 12.11
C ALA A 26 -11.49 14.92 10.97
N TYR A 27 -11.66 13.62 11.19
CA TYR A 27 -12.42 12.73 10.30
C TYR A 27 -13.84 12.54 10.84
N THR A 28 -14.85 12.79 10.00
CA THR A 28 -16.27 12.86 10.40
C THR A 28 -17.21 12.03 9.50
N THR A 29 -16.69 11.15 8.66
CA THR A 29 -17.52 10.19 7.91
C THR A 29 -17.79 8.97 8.80
N SER A 30 -19.06 8.58 8.98
CA SER A 30 -19.44 7.45 9.84
C SER A 30 -19.32 6.10 9.14
N THR A 31 -19.84 6.04 7.91
CA THR A 31 -19.78 4.88 7.02
C THR A 31 -20.04 5.34 5.58
N ALA A 32 -20.11 4.42 4.62
CA ALA A 32 -20.39 4.72 3.22
C ALA A 32 -21.63 5.62 3.06
N GLY A 33 -21.41 6.87 2.65
CA GLY A 33 -22.46 7.86 2.39
C GLY A 33 -23.14 8.47 3.62
N ARG A 34 -22.60 8.25 4.83
CA ARG A 34 -23.17 8.79 6.09
C ARG A 34 -22.11 9.54 6.89
N THR A 35 -22.48 10.68 7.45
CA THR A 35 -21.60 11.48 8.34
C THR A 35 -21.81 11.15 9.81
N LEU A 36 -20.85 11.53 10.65
CA LEU A 36 -20.93 11.45 12.10
C LEU A 36 -22.17 12.19 12.63
N ASP A 37 -22.49 13.35 12.10
CA ASP A 37 -23.68 14.12 12.54
C ASP A 37 -25.00 13.40 12.22
N GLN A 38 -25.01 12.52 11.21
CA GLN A 38 -26.21 11.77 10.82
C GLN A 38 -26.43 10.52 11.67
N GLU A 39 -25.36 9.82 12.05
CA GLU A 39 -25.43 8.54 12.78
C GLU A 39 -25.17 8.69 14.29
N GLY A 40 -24.46 9.75 14.71
CA GLY A 40 -24.07 10.02 16.09
C GLY A 40 -22.78 9.33 16.55
N PHE A 41 -22.23 8.43 15.73
CA PHE A 41 -20.95 7.75 15.95
C PHE A 41 -20.33 7.33 14.60
N ILE A 42 -19.04 6.99 14.60
CA ILE A 42 -18.34 6.40 13.45
C ILE A 42 -18.25 4.89 13.63
N HIS A 43 -18.67 4.14 12.61
CA HIS A 43 -18.58 2.69 12.63
C HIS A 43 -17.13 2.24 12.50
N ALA A 44 -16.66 1.43 13.45
CA ALA A 44 -15.39 0.74 13.34
C ALA A 44 -15.62 -0.77 13.37
N SER A 45 -14.55 -1.52 13.17
CA SER A 45 -14.56 -2.98 13.07
C SER A 45 -13.34 -3.55 13.76
N ARG A 46 -13.42 -4.81 14.18
CA ARG A 46 -12.24 -5.64 14.46
C ARG A 46 -11.65 -6.14 13.16
N ARG A 47 -10.41 -6.65 13.22
CA ARG A 47 -9.65 -7.07 12.02
C ARG A 47 -10.42 -8.10 11.19
N GLU A 48 -11.00 -9.08 11.85
CA GLU A 48 -11.76 -10.19 11.29
C GLU A 48 -13.10 -9.75 10.65
N GLN A 49 -13.63 -8.59 11.04
CA GLN A 49 -14.89 -8.04 10.54
C GLN A 49 -14.72 -7.18 9.28
N VAL A 50 -13.51 -6.66 9.02
CA VAL A 50 -13.24 -5.71 7.93
C VAL A 50 -13.72 -6.23 6.57
N GLN A 51 -13.44 -7.50 6.25
CA GLN A 51 -13.81 -8.08 4.95
C GLN A 51 -15.33 -8.10 4.76
N ALA A 52 -16.08 -8.51 5.78
CA ALA A 52 -17.54 -8.56 5.72
C ALA A 52 -18.15 -7.15 5.59
N VAL A 53 -17.59 -6.16 6.29
CA VAL A 53 -18.00 -4.75 6.17
C VAL A 53 -17.69 -4.20 4.78
N PHE A 54 -16.51 -4.50 4.23
CA PHE A 54 -16.15 -4.12 2.88
C PHE A 54 -17.16 -4.67 1.86
N GLU A 55 -17.42 -5.97 1.89
CA GLU A 55 -18.33 -6.64 0.95
C GLU A 55 -19.75 -6.05 1.00
N ARG A 56 -20.22 -5.74 2.21
CA ARG A 56 -21.59 -5.26 2.43
C ARG A 56 -21.78 -3.79 2.05
N TYR A 57 -20.83 -2.92 2.37
CA TYR A 57 -21.03 -1.46 2.28
C TYR A 57 -20.14 -0.77 1.25
N TYR A 58 -18.98 -1.34 0.93
CA TYR A 58 -17.93 -0.65 0.17
C TYR A 58 -17.55 -1.33 -1.16
N ALA A 59 -18.01 -2.56 -1.43
CA ALA A 59 -17.66 -3.30 -2.66
C ALA A 59 -18.05 -2.58 -3.96
N LYS A 60 -19.03 -1.67 -3.90
CA LYS A 60 -19.48 -0.85 -5.03
C LYS A 60 -18.96 0.58 -4.97
N ALA A 61 -18.02 0.90 -4.08
CA ALA A 61 -17.40 2.20 -4.02
C ALA A 61 -16.68 2.48 -5.35
N GLY A 62 -17.04 3.61 -5.99
CA GLY A 62 -16.47 4.04 -7.26
C GLY A 62 -15.13 4.78 -7.13
N GLU A 63 -14.54 4.79 -5.94
CA GLU A 63 -13.38 5.59 -5.60
C GLU A 63 -12.36 4.81 -4.74
N PRO A 64 -11.10 5.26 -4.66
CA PRO A 64 -10.07 4.57 -3.87
C PRO A 64 -10.40 4.56 -2.37
N LEU A 65 -10.26 3.39 -1.75
CA LEU A 65 -10.51 3.17 -0.33
C LEU A 65 -9.22 2.93 0.44
N VAL A 66 -9.25 3.26 1.73
CA VAL A 66 -8.18 2.98 2.69
C VAL A 66 -8.77 2.39 3.96
N LEU A 67 -7.99 1.51 4.60
CA LEU A 67 -8.26 1.00 5.93
C LEU A 67 -7.45 1.81 6.94
N LEU A 68 -8.15 2.57 7.77
CA LEU A 68 -7.55 3.28 8.89
C LEU A 68 -7.37 2.29 10.04
N VAL A 69 -6.13 2.17 10.53
CA VAL A 69 -5.81 1.39 11.73
C VAL A 69 -5.72 2.37 12.90
N ILE A 70 -6.62 2.21 13.86
CA ILE A 70 -6.84 3.22 14.91
C ILE A 70 -6.39 2.66 16.26
N ASP A 71 -5.75 3.52 17.07
CA ASP A 71 -5.51 3.31 18.49
C ASP A 71 -6.63 3.95 19.32
N PRO A 72 -7.54 3.17 19.92
CA PRO A 72 -8.53 3.74 20.82
C PRO A 72 -7.92 4.55 21.97
N ALA A 73 -6.71 4.21 22.44
CA ALA A 73 -6.04 4.92 23.53
C ALA A 73 -5.47 6.29 23.12
N ARG A 74 -5.45 6.60 21.82
CA ARG A 74 -4.99 7.91 21.29
C ARG A 74 -6.14 8.75 20.76
N LEU A 75 -7.38 8.26 20.87
CA LEU A 75 -8.56 9.03 20.53
C LEU A 75 -8.96 9.93 21.69
N GLU A 76 -9.44 11.11 21.35
CA GLU A 76 -10.15 11.99 22.28
C GLU A 76 -11.61 11.54 22.45
N SER A 77 -12.16 10.88 21.43
CA SER A 77 -13.52 10.37 21.37
C SER A 77 -13.65 9.04 22.10
N GLU A 78 -14.80 8.83 22.76
CA GLU A 78 -15.11 7.58 23.45
C GLU A 78 -15.33 6.44 22.44
N VAL A 79 -14.83 5.26 22.75
CA VAL A 79 -15.10 4.04 21.96
C VAL A 79 -15.95 3.10 22.79
N ARG A 80 -17.12 2.71 22.26
CA ARG A 80 -17.99 1.70 22.87
C ARG A 80 -18.09 0.49 21.97
N VAL A 81 -18.19 -0.69 22.55
CA VAL A 81 -18.44 -1.93 21.82
C VAL A 81 -19.90 -2.30 22.05
N GLU A 82 -20.67 -2.33 20.97
CA GLU A 82 -22.13 -2.49 21.04
C GLU A 82 -22.60 -3.65 20.15
N GLU A 83 -23.72 -4.26 20.52
CA GLU A 83 -24.34 -5.34 19.76
C GLU A 83 -24.98 -4.83 18.47
N VAL A 84 -24.68 -5.50 17.36
CA VAL A 84 -25.26 -5.26 16.04
C VAL A 84 -25.68 -6.61 15.47
N GLY A 85 -26.94 -6.99 15.71
CA GLY A 85 -27.43 -8.33 15.42
C GLY A 85 -26.80 -9.34 16.38
N ASP A 86 -26.18 -10.40 15.83
CA ASP A 86 -25.57 -11.49 16.62
C ASP A 86 -24.07 -11.29 16.91
N ASP A 87 -23.52 -10.11 16.61
CA ASP A 87 -22.11 -9.79 16.81
C ASP A 87 -21.95 -8.39 17.43
N THR A 88 -20.72 -8.03 17.82
CA THR A 88 -20.41 -6.72 18.43
C THR A 88 -19.45 -5.91 17.58
N TYR A 89 -19.69 -4.60 17.51
CA TYR A 89 -18.86 -3.66 16.74
C TYR A 89 -18.41 -2.49 17.61
N PRO A 90 -17.16 -2.02 17.44
CA PRO A 90 -16.71 -0.78 18.06
C PRO A 90 -17.32 0.42 17.33
N HIS A 91 -17.84 1.36 18.10
CA HIS A 91 -18.36 2.65 17.65
C HIS A 91 -17.58 3.79 18.32
N VAL A 92 -17.14 4.76 17.52
CA VAL A 92 -16.41 5.94 17.99
C VAL A 92 -17.38 7.11 18.12
N TYR A 93 -17.64 7.57 19.34
CA TYR A 93 -18.59 8.65 19.64
C TYR A 93 -17.91 10.02 19.54
N GLY A 94 -17.58 10.40 18.31
CA GLY A 94 -16.93 11.66 18.01
C GLY A 94 -16.03 11.56 16.79
N PRO A 95 -15.41 12.68 16.37
CA PRO A 95 -14.48 12.67 15.25
C PRO A 95 -13.25 11.81 15.56
N ILE A 96 -12.68 11.19 14.53
CA ILE A 96 -11.38 10.53 14.64
C ILE A 96 -10.31 11.56 14.33
N THR A 97 -9.44 11.86 15.30
CA THR A 97 -8.29 12.73 15.07
C THR A 97 -7.20 11.95 14.30
N PRO A 98 -6.48 12.58 13.36
CA PRO A 98 -5.42 11.90 12.62
C PRO A 98 -4.31 11.33 13.51
N ALA A 99 -4.09 11.89 14.70
CA ALA A 99 -3.14 11.37 15.69
C ALA A 99 -3.55 10.00 16.26
N GLY A 100 -4.86 9.69 16.26
CA GLY A 100 -5.41 8.40 16.65
C GLY A 100 -5.19 7.29 15.61
N VAL A 101 -4.92 7.65 14.35
CA VAL A 101 -4.65 6.70 13.26
C VAL A 101 -3.17 6.36 13.25
N VAL A 102 -2.84 5.10 13.55
CA VAL A 102 -1.46 4.61 13.67
C VAL A 102 -0.93 4.00 12.37
N ASP A 103 -1.81 3.59 11.46
CA ASP A 103 -1.43 3.09 10.14
C ASP A 103 -2.59 3.29 9.15
N VAL A 104 -2.26 3.34 7.86
CA VAL A 104 -3.23 3.54 6.77
C VAL A 104 -2.86 2.60 5.62
N LEU A 105 -3.73 1.63 5.36
CA LEU A 105 -3.49 0.60 4.36
C LEU A 105 -4.40 0.82 3.14
N PRO A 106 -3.90 0.84 1.90
CA PRO A 106 -4.77 0.88 0.73
C PRO A 106 -5.60 -0.41 0.64
N LEU A 107 -6.87 -0.29 0.27
CA LEU A 107 -7.75 -1.42 -0.01
C LEU A 107 -7.85 -1.63 -1.51
N ASP A 108 -7.67 -2.87 -1.96
CA ASP A 108 -7.94 -3.27 -3.34
C ASP A 108 -9.45 -3.41 -3.61
N LYS A 109 -9.81 -3.73 -4.87
CA LYS A 109 -11.22 -3.91 -5.28
C LYS A 109 -11.94 -5.08 -4.60
N ARG A 110 -11.23 -5.91 -3.85
CA ARG A 110 -11.73 -7.09 -3.13
C ARG A 110 -11.70 -6.91 -1.61
N GLY A 111 -11.29 -5.74 -1.11
CA GLY A 111 -11.18 -5.47 0.33
C GLY A 111 -9.88 -5.99 0.95
N GLY A 112 -8.93 -6.46 0.14
CA GLY A 112 -7.60 -6.85 0.58
C GLY A 112 -6.74 -5.64 0.88
N THR A 113 -5.99 -5.71 1.98
CA THR A 113 -4.86 -4.79 2.20
C THR A 113 -3.65 -5.38 1.49
N GLU A 114 -3.28 -4.83 0.33
CA GLU A 114 -2.06 -5.29 -0.34
C GLU A 114 -0.88 -5.01 0.60
N ALA A 115 -0.12 -6.07 0.93
CA ALA A 115 1.12 -5.90 1.67
C ALA A 115 1.99 -4.90 0.90
N PHE A 116 2.63 -3.96 1.60
CA PHE A 116 3.52 -2.95 1.01
C PHE A 116 4.52 -3.56 0.00
N LEU A 117 4.97 -4.80 0.25
CA LEU A 117 5.80 -5.57 -0.67
C LEU A 117 5.10 -5.92 -1.99
N ALA A 118 3.81 -6.24 -2.01
CA ALA A 118 3.06 -6.58 -3.23
C ALA A 118 3.01 -5.40 -4.21
N ILE A 119 2.69 -4.19 -3.72
CA ILE A 119 2.61 -2.96 -4.52
C ILE A 119 3.95 -2.65 -5.21
N TYR A 120 5.09 -2.83 -4.52
CA TYR A 120 6.42 -2.57 -5.07
C TYR A 120 7.07 -3.79 -5.73
N SER A 121 6.64 -5.01 -5.41
CA SER A 121 7.29 -6.26 -5.85
C SER A 121 7.36 -6.36 -7.36
N ARG A 122 6.29 -5.97 -8.08
CA ARG A 122 6.27 -6.05 -9.54
C ARG A 122 7.26 -5.08 -10.16
N GLU A 123 7.42 -3.88 -9.60
CA GLU A 123 8.34 -2.88 -10.12
C GLU A 123 9.79 -3.17 -9.73
N ILE A 124 10.02 -3.59 -8.48
CA ILE A 124 11.33 -4.05 -8.00
C ILE A 124 11.77 -5.28 -8.78
N ALA A 125 10.92 -6.30 -8.98
CA ALA A 125 11.27 -7.51 -9.72
C ALA A 125 11.66 -7.21 -11.17
N VAL A 126 10.98 -6.25 -11.81
CA VAL A 126 11.32 -5.81 -13.17
C VAL A 126 12.67 -5.10 -13.21
N ARG A 127 12.93 -4.16 -12.28
CA ARG A 127 14.21 -3.44 -12.22
C ARG A 127 15.38 -4.36 -11.87
N VAL A 128 15.18 -5.28 -10.92
CA VAL A 128 16.16 -6.31 -10.54
C VAL A 128 16.42 -7.26 -11.70
N GLY A 129 15.37 -7.74 -12.38
CA GLY A 129 15.51 -8.60 -13.56
C GLY A 129 16.30 -7.91 -14.69
N LEU A 130 16.02 -6.64 -14.97
CA LEU A 130 16.76 -5.85 -15.97
C LEU A 130 18.22 -5.63 -15.57
N ALA A 131 18.49 -5.38 -14.28
CA ALA A 131 19.86 -5.25 -13.78
C ALA A 131 20.64 -6.57 -13.92
N ILE A 132 20.03 -7.71 -13.61
CA ILE A 132 20.63 -9.04 -13.80
C ILE A 132 20.94 -9.28 -15.29
N VAL A 133 20.00 -8.96 -16.20
CA VAL A 133 20.24 -9.08 -17.64
C VAL A 133 21.42 -8.19 -18.07
N ALA A 134 21.50 -6.95 -17.60
CA ALA A 134 22.62 -6.06 -17.93
C ALA A 134 23.96 -6.60 -17.40
N MET A 135 23.99 -7.18 -16.20
CA MET A 135 25.18 -7.83 -15.65
C MET A 135 25.59 -9.07 -16.45
N LEU A 136 24.64 -9.90 -16.86
CA LEU A 136 24.91 -11.08 -17.70
C LEU A 136 25.41 -10.70 -19.09
N MET A 137 24.87 -9.62 -19.66
CA MET A 137 25.35 -9.07 -20.94
C MET A 137 26.76 -8.52 -20.83
N ALA A 138 27.09 -7.83 -19.73
CA ALA A 138 28.45 -7.38 -19.46
C ALA A 138 29.41 -8.57 -19.29
N TYR A 139 29.01 -9.60 -18.55
CA TYR A 139 29.80 -10.82 -18.38
C TYR A 139 30.04 -11.54 -19.71
N GLY A 140 28.97 -11.81 -20.48
CA GLY A 140 29.09 -12.43 -21.80
C GLY A 140 29.89 -11.58 -22.79
N GLY A 141 29.78 -10.25 -22.70
CA GLY A 141 30.60 -9.33 -23.47
C GLY A 141 32.10 -9.48 -23.16
N ALA A 142 32.46 -9.65 -21.88
CA ALA A 142 33.85 -9.87 -21.48
C ALA A 142 34.42 -11.17 -22.05
N GLU A 143 33.66 -12.26 -21.94
CA GLU A 143 34.04 -13.59 -22.48
C GLU A 143 34.19 -13.56 -24.00
N ILE A 144 33.29 -12.88 -24.72
CA ILE A 144 33.40 -12.72 -26.18
C ILE A 144 34.62 -11.88 -26.53
N GLY A 145 34.86 -10.78 -25.80
CA GLY A 145 36.02 -9.91 -26.02
C GLY A 145 37.34 -10.67 -25.92
N ASP A 146 37.47 -11.50 -24.88
CA ASP A 146 38.63 -12.38 -24.69
C ASP A 146 38.77 -13.42 -25.81
N ALA A 147 37.65 -14.00 -26.26
CA ALA A 147 37.65 -15.04 -27.28
C ALA A 147 37.96 -14.55 -28.71
N VAL A 148 37.75 -13.26 -29.01
CA VAL A 148 37.86 -12.72 -30.37
C VAL A 148 39.06 -11.81 -30.59
N SER A 149 39.80 -11.44 -29.54
CA SER A 149 40.93 -10.52 -29.66
C SER A 149 41.99 -10.72 -28.57
N ASP A 150 43.25 -10.85 -29.00
CA ASP A 150 44.42 -10.89 -28.11
C ASP A 150 44.85 -9.50 -27.60
N ALA A 151 44.08 -8.44 -27.90
CA ALA A 151 44.43 -7.09 -27.49
C ALA A 151 44.37 -6.95 -25.96
N GLU A 152 45.38 -6.32 -25.38
CA GLU A 152 45.34 -5.95 -23.96
C GLU A 152 44.10 -5.07 -23.70
N GLY A 153 43.16 -5.59 -22.91
CA GLY A 153 41.90 -4.92 -22.58
C GLY A 153 40.68 -5.33 -23.42
N ALA A 154 40.79 -6.30 -24.33
CA ALA A 154 39.66 -6.83 -25.08
C ALA A 154 38.47 -7.30 -24.18
N PRO A 155 38.69 -7.95 -23.02
CA PRO A 155 37.59 -8.29 -22.11
C PRO A 155 36.89 -7.07 -21.51
N LEU A 156 37.64 -5.99 -21.23
CA LEU A 156 37.07 -4.76 -20.68
C LEU A 156 36.18 -4.05 -21.71
N VAL A 157 36.65 -3.98 -22.97
CA VAL A 157 35.86 -3.39 -24.07
C VAL A 157 34.57 -4.19 -24.30
N GLY A 158 34.67 -5.51 -24.29
CA GLY A 158 33.53 -6.41 -24.39
C GLY A 158 32.52 -6.22 -23.25
N ALA A 159 32.99 -6.11 -22.01
CA ALA A 159 32.13 -5.88 -20.84
C ALA A 159 31.37 -4.55 -20.91
N VAL A 160 32.05 -3.48 -21.33
CA VAL A 160 31.45 -2.15 -21.48
C VAL A 160 30.39 -2.16 -22.59
N ALA A 161 30.66 -2.81 -23.72
CA ALA A 161 29.70 -2.95 -24.80
C ALA A 161 28.44 -3.74 -24.36
N GLY A 162 28.65 -4.85 -23.64
CA GLY A 162 27.56 -5.66 -23.08
C GLY A 162 26.70 -4.90 -22.07
N LEU A 163 27.33 -4.14 -21.16
CA LEU A 163 26.63 -3.30 -20.20
C LEU A 163 25.82 -2.20 -20.90
N ALA A 164 26.41 -1.52 -21.89
CA ALA A 164 25.73 -0.47 -22.64
C ALA A 164 24.48 -1.00 -23.35
N LEU A 165 24.55 -2.19 -23.94
CA LEU A 165 23.42 -2.86 -24.58
C LEU A 165 22.33 -3.24 -23.56
N GLY A 166 22.72 -3.76 -22.39
CA GLY A 166 21.81 -4.06 -21.29
C GLY A 166 21.07 -2.82 -20.75
N LEU A 167 21.79 -1.70 -20.57
CA LEU A 167 21.22 -0.43 -20.14
C LEU A 167 20.28 0.17 -21.20
N ALA A 168 20.63 0.06 -22.48
CA ALA A 168 19.75 0.50 -23.57
C ALA A 168 18.43 -0.30 -23.61
N LEU A 169 18.51 -1.63 -23.44
CA LEU A 169 17.31 -2.48 -23.33
C LEU A 169 16.45 -2.08 -22.12
N MET A 170 17.08 -1.86 -20.96
CA MET A 170 16.40 -1.39 -19.76
C MET A 170 15.66 -0.06 -20.01
N ALA A 171 16.31 0.91 -20.64
CA ALA A 171 15.70 2.21 -20.97
C ALA A 171 14.49 2.06 -21.91
N VAL A 172 14.56 1.19 -22.91
CA VAL A 172 13.44 0.92 -23.82
C VAL A 172 12.26 0.27 -23.08
N VAL A 173 12.52 -0.72 -22.24
CA VAL A 173 11.48 -1.42 -21.48
C VAL A 173 10.80 -0.48 -20.48
N LEU A 174 11.56 0.37 -19.81
CA LEU A 174 11.01 1.35 -18.88
C LEU A 174 10.21 2.45 -19.59
N ARG A 175 10.67 2.95 -20.74
CA ARG A 175 9.94 3.96 -21.55
C ARG A 175 8.61 3.46 -22.13
N ARG A 176 8.47 2.15 -22.37
CA ARG A 176 7.20 1.55 -22.83
C ARG A 176 6.19 1.34 -21.70
N ARG A 177 6.60 1.47 -20.44
CA ARG A 177 5.77 1.28 -19.25
C ARG A 177 5.36 2.59 -18.57
N ALA A 178 5.97 3.71 -18.96
CA ALA A 178 5.59 5.07 -18.57
C ALA A 178 4.54 5.62 -19.53
#